data_AF-A0A258Y3F4-F1
#
_entry.id   AF-A0A258Y3F4-F1
#
_cell.length_a   1.000
_cell.length_b   1.000
_cell.length_c   1.000
_cell.angle_alpha   90.00
_cell.angle_beta   90.00
_cell.angle_gamma   90.00
#
_symmetry.space_group_name_H-M   'P 1'
#
loop_
_entity.id
_entity.type
_entity.pdbx_description
1 polymer ?
#
loop_
_entity_poly.entity_id
_entity_poly.type
_entity_poly.pdbx_seq_one_letter_code
_entity_poly.pdbx_strand_id
1 'polypeptide(L)'
;MNVSKTIVVLLYMLFVYATPVFAQQLNPSETQFFINPYLANPALAGMKPQEIVINSAYRSQWDKVPGSPKTIAFTADYRSPNNVGLGLN
;
A
#
# COMPACT_ATOMS: atom_id res chain seq x y z
N MET A 1 48.48 9.54 7.67
CA MET A 1 47.12 9.75 7.11
C MET A 1 46.93 11.25 6.95
N ASN A 2 46.76 11.76 5.73
CA ASN A 2 46.73 13.21 5.49
C ASN A 2 45.35 13.76 5.87
N VAL A 3 45.25 14.39 7.04
CA VAL A 3 44.01 14.92 7.61
C VAL A 3 43.21 15.77 6.61
N SER A 4 43.89 16.55 5.77
CA SER A 4 43.25 17.33 4.70
C SER A 4 42.54 16.46 3.65
N LYS A 5 43.13 15.32 3.26
CA LYS A 5 42.49 14.37 2.32
C LYS A 5 41.28 13.70 2.96
N THR A 6 41.37 13.36 4.25
CA THR A 6 40.25 12.77 5.00
C THR A 6 39.06 13.73 5.09
N ILE A 7 39.31 15.02 5.37
CA ILE A 7 38.26 16.05 5.43
C ILE A 7 37.58 16.22 4.08
N VAL A 8 38.36 16.28 2.98
CA VAL A 8 37.80 16.41 1.62
C VAL A 8 36.92 15.21 1.25
N VAL A 9 37.33 14.00 1.60
CA VAL A 9 36.53 12.79 1.35
C VAL A 9 35.23 12.80 2.15
N LEU A 10 35.26 13.24 3.41
CA LEU A 10 34.07 13.34 4.25
C LEU A 10 33.08 14.38 3.72
N LEU A 11 33.57 15.54 3.29
CA LEU A 11 32.74 16.59 2.68
C LEU A 11 32.11 16.12 1.38
N TYR A 12 32.86 15.39 0.55
CA TYR A 12 32.35 14.80 -0.68
C TYR A 12 31.24 13.76 -0.39
N MET A 13 31.45 12.86 0.56
CA MET A 13 30.40 11.89 0.96
C MET A 13 29.14 12.61 1.46
N LEU A 14 29.29 13.60 2.34
CA LEU A 14 28.15 14.37 2.85
C LEU A 14 27.35 15.04 1.73
N PHE A 15 28.05 15.58 0.72
CA PHE A 15 27.41 16.20 -0.44
C PHE A 15 26.62 15.18 -1.28
N VAL A 16 27.16 13.98 -1.49
CA VAL A 16 26.47 12.90 -2.23
C VAL A 16 25.21 12.43 -1.48
N TYR A 17 25.26 12.34 -0.15
CA TYR A 17 24.10 11.92 0.66
C TYR A 17 23.03 13.01 0.83
N ALA A 18 23.34 14.26 0.53
CA ALA A 18 22.39 15.38 0.67
C ALA A 18 21.38 15.47 -0.48
N THR A 19 21.56 14.73 -1.58
CA THR A 19 20.65 14.79 -2.72
C THR A 19 19.37 13.97 -2.47
N PRO A 20 18.17 14.52 -2.72
CA PRO A 20 16.92 13.77 -2.57
C PRO A 20 16.84 12.63 -3.58
N VAL A 21 16.54 11.42 -3.10
CA VAL A 21 16.33 10.24 -3.94
C VAL A 21 14.83 10.05 -4.19
N PHE A 22 14.42 9.98 -5.46
CA PHE A 22 13.02 9.81 -5.88
C PHE A 22 12.61 8.36 -6.13
N ALA A 23 13.32 7.38 -5.55
CA ALA A 23 13.03 5.95 -5.72
C ALA A 23 11.89 5.42 -4.82
N GLN A 24 11.41 6.25 -3.89
CA GLN A 24 10.36 5.90 -2.95
C GLN A 24 8.97 5.96 -3.61
N GLN A 25 8.10 5.01 -3.26
CA GLN A 25 6.75 4.95 -3.79
C GLN A 25 5.97 6.21 -3.38
N LEU A 26 5.70 7.08 -4.36
CA LEU A 26 5.08 8.40 -4.16
C LEU A 26 3.71 8.33 -3.47
N ASN A 27 2.97 7.23 -3.68
CA ASN A 27 1.63 7.03 -3.14
C ASN A 27 1.59 5.74 -2.28
N PRO A 28 2.09 5.75 -1.04
CA PRO A 28 1.88 4.63 -0.11
C PRO A 28 0.40 4.52 0.32
N SER A 29 -0.37 5.60 0.15
CA SER A 29 -1.64 5.84 0.84
C SER A 29 -2.91 5.37 0.12
N GLU A 30 -2.83 4.88 -1.11
CA GLU A 30 -3.95 4.17 -1.78
C GLU A 30 -3.96 2.70 -1.32
N THR A 31 -3.83 2.48 0.00
CA THR A 31 -3.96 1.15 0.57
C THR A 31 -5.42 0.75 0.44
N GLN A 32 -5.68 -0.26 -0.39
CA GLN A 32 -7.03 -0.80 -0.62
C GLN A 32 -7.74 -1.17 0.69
N PHE A 33 -6.98 -1.35 1.78
CA PHE A 33 -7.45 -1.56 3.14
C PHE A 33 -8.28 -0.41 3.75
N PHE A 34 -8.05 0.84 3.36
CA PHE A 34 -8.91 1.96 3.80
C PHE A 34 -10.27 1.95 3.10
N ILE A 35 -10.28 1.50 1.85
CA ILE A 35 -11.50 1.38 1.04
C ILE A 35 -12.27 0.13 1.44
N ASN A 36 -11.55 -0.98 1.65
CA ASN A 36 -12.09 -2.28 1.99
C ASN A 36 -11.33 -2.87 3.19
N PRO A 37 -11.79 -2.59 4.42
CA PRO A 37 -11.16 -3.10 5.63
C PRO A 37 -11.26 -4.63 5.75
N TYR A 38 -12.26 -5.27 5.13
CA TYR A 38 -12.37 -6.74 5.07
C TYR A 38 -11.18 -7.38 4.35
N LEU A 39 -10.66 -6.77 3.27
CA LEU A 39 -9.41 -7.23 2.62
C LEU A 39 -8.19 -7.13 3.53
N ALA A 40 -8.20 -6.20 4.49
CA ALA A 40 -7.09 -6.02 5.44
C ALA A 40 -7.14 -7.08 6.55
N ASN A 41 -8.34 -7.40 7.01
CA ASN A 41 -8.58 -8.33 8.10
C ASN A 41 -9.90 -9.07 7.88
N PRO A 42 -9.87 -10.38 7.59
CA PRO A 42 -11.08 -11.19 7.40
C PRO A 42 -12.03 -11.18 8.60
N ALA A 43 -11.56 -10.91 9.82
CA ALA A 43 -12.40 -10.78 11.01
C ALA A 43 -13.33 -9.56 10.97
N LEU A 44 -13.13 -8.63 10.02
CA LEU A 44 -13.99 -7.48 9.78
C LEU A 44 -15.15 -7.80 8.81
N ALA A 45 -15.29 -9.05 8.36
CA ALA A 45 -16.44 -9.48 7.56
C ALA A 45 -17.76 -9.21 8.30
N GLY A 46 -18.72 -8.59 7.63
CA GLY A 46 -20.00 -8.23 8.24
C GLY A 46 -19.84 -7.18 9.35
N MET A 47 -18.83 -6.32 9.30
CA MET A 47 -18.70 -5.20 10.26
C MET A 47 -19.84 -4.20 10.11
N LYS A 48 -20.39 -4.03 8.90
CA LYS A 48 -21.59 -3.23 8.65
C LYS A 48 -22.85 -4.04 9.00
N PRO A 49 -23.70 -3.58 9.93
CA PRO A 49 -24.91 -4.29 10.32
C PRO A 49 -25.91 -4.38 9.16
N GLN A 50 -26.56 -5.55 9.01
CA GLN A 50 -27.71 -5.78 8.11
C GLN A 50 -27.50 -5.42 6.62
N GLU A 51 -26.26 -5.31 6.16
CA GLU A 51 -25.93 -4.98 4.77
C GLU A 51 -25.08 -6.08 4.14
N ILE A 52 -25.37 -6.40 2.87
CA ILE A 52 -24.41 -7.08 2.01
C ILE A 52 -23.51 -5.99 1.45
N VAL A 53 -22.22 -6.08 1.74
CA VAL A 53 -21.21 -5.15 1.27
C VAL A 53 -20.47 -5.82 0.13
N ILE A 54 -20.45 -5.16 -1.04
CA ILE A 54 -19.75 -5.64 -2.24
C ILE A 54 -18.73 -4.57 -2.62
N ASN A 55 -17.49 -4.99 -2.86
CA ASN A 55 -16.42 -4.10 -3.29
C ASN A 55 -15.73 -4.66 -4.53
N SER A 56 -15.36 -3.76 -5.43
CA SER A 56 -14.49 -4.04 -6.57
C SER A 56 -13.36 -3.01 -6.60
N ALA A 57 -12.13 -3.47 -6.75
CA ALA A 57 -10.96 -2.60 -6.81
C ALA A 57 -10.08 -2.93 -8.00
N TYR A 58 -9.65 -1.89 -8.72
CA TYR A 58 -8.63 -1.97 -9.78
C TYR A 58 -7.44 -1.13 -9.35
N ARG A 59 -6.23 -1.70 -9.41
CA ARG A 59 -4.99 -1.02 -9.05
C ARG A 59 -3.97 -1.15 -10.16
N SER A 60 -3.48 0.00 -10.59
CA SER A 60 -2.42 0.16 -11.58
C SER A 60 -1.55 1.32 -11.07
N GLN A 61 -0.35 1.01 -10.59
CA GLN A 61 0.54 1.99 -9.93
C GLN A 61 1.71 2.45 -10.80
N TRP A 62 2.06 1.66 -11.80
CA TRP A 62 3.21 1.87 -12.67
C TRP A 62 2.72 1.99 -14.12
N ASP A 63 1.69 2.80 -14.34
CA ASP A 63 0.96 2.90 -15.61
C ASP A 63 1.84 3.30 -16.79
N LYS A 64 2.97 3.95 -16.50
CA LYS A 64 3.98 4.39 -17.46
C LYS A 64 5.03 3.33 -17.79
N VAL A 65 5.04 2.19 -17.10
CA VAL A 65 5.97 1.08 -17.35
C VAL A 65 5.25 -0.02 -18.14
N PRO A 66 5.64 -0.29 -19.40
CA PRO A 66 5.04 -1.35 -20.19
C PRO A 66 5.13 -2.71 -19.48
N GLY A 67 4.03 -3.45 -19.46
CA GLY A 67 3.96 -4.75 -18.78
C GLY A 67 3.90 -4.66 -17.25
N SER A 68 3.67 -3.48 -16.67
CA SER A 68 3.54 -3.32 -15.24
C SER A 68 2.38 -4.14 -14.64
N PRO A 69 2.53 -4.60 -13.38
CA PRO A 69 1.51 -5.41 -12.74
C PRO A 69 0.23 -4.61 -12.50
N LYS A 70 -0.89 -5.27 -12.77
CA LYS A 70 -2.24 -4.77 -12.50
C LYS A 70 -2.92 -5.76 -11.57
N THR A 71 -3.63 -5.22 -10.58
CA THR A 71 -4.36 -6.04 -9.60
C THR A 71 -5.84 -5.70 -9.67
N ILE A 72 -6.66 -6.73 -9.76
CA ILE A 72 -8.12 -6.64 -9.65
C ILE A 72 -8.52 -7.46 -8.44
N ALA A 73 -9.37 -6.91 -7.59
CA ALA A 73 -9.92 -7.60 -6.43
C ALA A 73 -11.44 -7.40 -6.40
N PHE A 74 -12.16 -8.47 -6.09
CA PHE A 74 -13.60 -8.45 -5.86
C PHE A 74 -13.85 -9.08 -4.50
N THR A 75 -14.67 -8.43 -3.66
CA THR A 75 -15.06 -9.02 -2.39
C THR A 75 -16.54 -8.83 -2.12
N ALA A 76 -17.09 -9.73 -1.33
CA ALA A 76 -18.40 -9.56 -0.72
C ALA A 76 -18.34 -9.97 0.75
N ASP A 77 -18.95 -9.21 1.64
CA ASP A 77 -19.11 -9.57 3.05
C ASP A 77 -20.51 -9.24 3.58
N TYR A 78 -20.96 -10.00 4.58
CA TYR A 78 -22.31 -9.93 5.11
C TYR A 78 -22.36 -10.34 6.58
N ARG A 79 -23.18 -9.66 7.38
CA ARG A 79 -23.51 -10.06 8.75
C ARG A 79 -24.79 -10.89 8.78
N SER A 80 -24.66 -12.18 9.09
CA SER A 80 -25.80 -13.06 9.40
C SER A 80 -26.58 -12.56 10.62
N PRO A 81 -27.90 -12.82 10.72
CA PRO A 81 -28.72 -12.44 11.88
C PRO A 81 -28.19 -12.94 13.23
N ASN A 82 -27.44 -14.04 13.24
CA ASN A 82 -26.83 -14.60 14.44
C ASN A 82 -25.46 -13.98 14.80
N ASN A 83 -25.17 -12.77 14.30
CA ASN A 83 -23.89 -12.06 14.49
C ASN A 83 -22.66 -12.83 13.96
N VAL A 84 -22.85 -13.63 12.91
CA VAL A 84 -21.74 -14.31 12.21
C VAL A 84 -21.39 -13.50 10.95
N GLY A 85 -20.12 -13.10 10.84
CA GLY A 85 -19.58 -12.47 9.64
C GLY A 85 -19.25 -13.52 8.57
N LEU A 86 -19.75 -13.33 7.36
CA LEU A 86 -19.45 -14.13 6.18
C LEU A 86 -18.71 -13.25 5.18
N GLY A 87 -17.68 -13.78 4.53
CA GLY A 87 -16.87 -13.04 3.56
C GLY A 87 -16.39 -13.93 2.42
N LEU A 88 -16.17 -13.30 1.26
CA LEU A 88 -15.67 -13.89 0.02
C LEU A 88 -14.72 -12.90 -0.67
N ASN A 89 -13.55 -13.37 -1.15
CA ASN A 89 -12.56 -12.58 -1.90
C ASN A 89 -11.78 -13.40 -2.92
#